data_AF-A0A7V5X1X1-F1
#
_entry.id   AF-A0A7V5X1X1-F1
#
_cell.length_a   1.000
_cell.length_b   1.000
_cell.length_c   1.000
_cell.angle_alpha   90.00
_cell.angle_beta   90.00
_cell.angle_gamma   90.00
#
_symmetry.space_group_name_H-M   'P 1'
#
loop_
_entity.id
_entity.type
_entity.pdbx_description
1 polymer ?
#
loop_
_entity_poly.entity_id
_entity_poly.type
_entity_poly.pdbx_seq_one_letter_code
_entity_poly.pdbx_strand_id
1 'polypeptide(L)'
;MRYYKIALAAGILSIICFTSSFCFFRISQVEAEYNQNRYQAVIKMRSETKTYEDKIVTLKEYGKEIMAISNEGKTKVDYDITLHYNNIDALYSQIISTYEQGLFFLESAVIESGASGIRLAVKGFKMGETSDEN
;
A
#
# COMPACT_ATOMS: atom_id res chain seq x y z
N MET A 1 57.21 -46.08 -34.52
CA MET A 1 57.28 -44.89 -33.62
C MET A 1 56.52 -43.65 -34.10
N ARG A 2 56.57 -43.23 -35.38
CA ARG A 2 56.03 -41.93 -35.84
C ARG A 2 54.53 -41.73 -35.54
N TYR A 3 53.70 -42.74 -35.81
CA TYR A 3 52.25 -42.74 -35.52
C TYR A 3 51.93 -42.64 -34.02
N TYR A 4 52.71 -43.28 -33.16
CA TYR A 4 52.52 -43.23 -31.70
C TYR A 4 52.68 -41.80 -31.16
N LYS A 5 53.68 -41.05 -31.64
CA LYS A 5 53.88 -39.64 -31.27
C LYS A 5 52.71 -38.75 -31.70
N ILE A 6 52.11 -39.02 -32.87
CA ILE A 6 50.94 -38.28 -33.38
C ILE A 6 49.69 -38.59 -32.54
N ALA A 7 49.44 -39.86 -32.21
CA ALA A 7 48.31 -40.26 -31.38
C ALA A 7 48.39 -39.64 -29.96
N LEU A 8 49.59 -39.59 -29.38
CA LEU A 8 49.81 -38.99 -28.06
C LEU A 8 49.59 -37.46 -28.09
N ALA A 9 50.07 -36.77 -29.12
CA ALA A 9 49.80 -35.35 -29.32
C ALA A 9 48.30 -35.04 -29.54
N ALA A 10 47.59 -35.87 -30.32
CA ALA A 10 46.16 -35.75 -30.53
C ALA A 10 45.37 -35.93 -29.23
N GLY A 11 45.73 -36.93 -28.40
CA GLY A 11 45.10 -37.15 -27.09
C GLY A 11 45.26 -35.95 -26.13
N ILE A 12 46.47 -35.36 -26.08
CA ILE A 12 46.72 -34.15 -25.28
C ILE A 12 45.86 -32.97 -25.77
N LEU A 13 45.79 -32.75 -27.09
CA LEU A 13 44.95 -31.69 -27.68
C LEU A 13 43.45 -31.91 -27.38
N SER A 14 42.96 -33.14 -27.47
CA SER A 14 41.57 -33.47 -27.12
C SER A 14 41.25 -33.16 -25.65
N ILE A 15 42.17 -33.46 -24.72
CA ILE A 15 42.01 -33.15 -23.29
C ILE A 15 41.97 -31.63 -23.06
N ILE A 16 42.84 -30.86 -23.72
CA ILE A 16 42.86 -29.39 -23.61
C ILE A 16 41.56 -28.79 -24.17
N CYS A 17 41.09 -29.25 -25.33
CA CYS A 17 39.82 -28.78 -25.90
C CYS A 17 38.62 -29.14 -25.01
N PHE A 18 38.58 -30.35 -24.44
CA PHE A 18 37.48 -30.79 -23.58
C PHE A 18 37.43 -30.00 -22.26
N THR A 19 38.58 -29.81 -21.60
CA THR A 19 38.68 -29.04 -20.35
C THR A 19 38.36 -27.57 -20.55
N SER A 20 38.81 -26.96 -21.65
CA SER A 20 38.46 -25.59 -22.04
C SER A 20 36.95 -25.44 -22.30
N SER A 21 36.36 -26.33 -23.10
CA SER A 21 34.92 -26.36 -23.37
C SER A 21 34.09 -26.50 -22.10
N PHE A 22 34.51 -27.38 -21.18
CA PHE A 22 33.86 -27.54 -19.88
C PHE A 22 33.93 -26.28 -19.01
N CYS A 23 35.08 -25.58 -18.97
CA CYS A 23 35.19 -24.31 -18.25
C CYS A 23 34.28 -23.23 -18.86
N PHE A 24 34.28 -23.07 -20.18
CA PHE A 24 33.38 -22.13 -20.87
C PHE A 24 31.90 -22.43 -20.60
N PHE A 25 31.51 -23.69 -20.64
CA PHE A 25 30.14 -24.11 -20.30
C PHE A 25 29.76 -23.71 -18.87
N ARG A 26 30.62 -23.97 -17.89
CA ARG A 26 30.37 -23.61 -16.48
C ARG A 26 30.27 -22.10 -16.25
N ILE A 27 31.10 -21.29 -16.95
CA ILE A 27 31.00 -19.82 -16.90
C ILE A 27 29.67 -19.36 -17.50
N SER A 28 29.28 -19.88 -18.67
CA SER A 28 28.03 -19.50 -19.33
C SER A 28 26.77 -19.86 -18.51
N GLN A 29 26.81 -20.96 -17.74
CA GLN A 29 25.71 -21.31 -16.82
C GLN A 29 25.54 -20.26 -15.71
N VAL A 30 26.64 -19.81 -15.09
CA VAL A 30 26.60 -18.79 -14.03
C VAL A 30 26.11 -17.44 -14.59
N GLU A 31 26.54 -17.07 -15.79
CA GLU A 31 26.09 -15.84 -16.45
C GLU A 31 24.61 -15.90 -16.85
N ALA A 32 24.13 -17.06 -17.33
CA ALA A 32 22.71 -17.28 -17.63
C ALA A 32 21.85 -17.20 -16.36
N GLU A 33 22.27 -17.83 -15.26
CA GLU A 33 21.56 -17.77 -13.97
C GLU A 33 21.51 -16.34 -13.41
N TYR A 34 22.63 -15.61 -13.45
CA TYR A 34 22.69 -14.22 -13.04
C TYR A 34 21.75 -13.33 -13.86
N ASN A 35 21.74 -13.48 -15.19
CA ASN A 35 20.87 -12.72 -16.08
C ASN A 35 19.38 -13.09 -15.89
N GLN A 36 19.07 -14.37 -15.67
CA GLN A 36 17.71 -14.82 -15.33
C GLN A 36 17.22 -14.21 -14.01
N ASN A 37 18.06 -14.20 -12.97
CA ASN A 37 17.73 -13.58 -11.68
C ASN A 37 17.51 -12.07 -11.80
N ARG A 38 18.34 -11.36 -12.58
CA ARG A 38 18.12 -9.93 -12.88
C ARG A 38 16.82 -9.69 -13.65
N TYR A 39 16.50 -10.52 -14.63
CA TYR A 39 15.27 -10.40 -15.41
C TYR A 39 14.01 -10.61 -14.53
N GLN A 40 14.03 -11.60 -13.64
CA GLN A 40 12.96 -11.83 -12.67
C GLN A 40 12.80 -10.66 -11.69
N ALA A 41 13.89 -10.08 -11.20
CA ALA A 41 13.84 -8.90 -10.34
C ALA A 41 13.20 -7.68 -11.04
N VAL A 42 13.54 -7.45 -12.31
CA VAL A 42 12.93 -6.37 -13.13
C VAL A 42 11.44 -6.62 -13.39
N ILE A 43 11.03 -7.86 -13.69
CA ILE A 43 9.61 -8.22 -13.82
C ILE A 43 8.85 -7.95 -12.52
N LYS A 44 9.40 -8.39 -11.38
CA LYS A 44 8.78 -8.18 -10.07
C LYS A 44 8.59 -6.70 -9.78
N MET A 45 9.65 -5.89 -9.94
CA MET A 45 9.59 -4.45 -9.76
C MET A 45 8.53 -3.80 -10.67
N ARG A 46 8.42 -4.21 -11.93
CA ARG A 46 7.39 -3.71 -12.87
C ARG A 46 5.97 -4.07 -12.44
N SER A 47 5.76 -5.27 -11.87
CA SER A 47 4.46 -5.68 -11.32
C SER A 47 4.06 -4.90 -10.06
N GLU A 48 5.04 -4.58 -9.21
CA GLU A 48 4.86 -3.71 -8.05
C GLU A 48 4.51 -2.28 -8.50
N THR A 49 5.25 -1.70 -9.45
CA THR A 49 4.94 -0.37 -10.02
C THR A 49 3.51 -0.30 -10.54
N LYS A 50 3.07 -1.28 -11.35
CA LYS A 50 1.69 -1.30 -11.85
C LYS A 50 0.66 -1.33 -10.72
N THR A 51 0.91 -2.14 -9.68
CA THR A 51 0.04 -2.22 -8.49
C THR A 51 -0.06 -0.87 -7.75
N TYR A 52 1.01 -0.07 -7.75
CA TYR A 52 0.97 1.29 -7.20
C TYR A 52 0.24 2.28 -8.13
N GLU A 53 0.42 2.19 -9.45
CA GLU A 53 -0.32 2.99 -10.42
C GLU A 53 -1.83 2.76 -10.30
N ASP A 54 -2.27 1.50 -10.28
CA ASP A 54 -3.68 1.12 -10.11
C ASP A 54 -4.25 1.72 -8.81
N LYS A 55 -3.53 1.60 -7.68
CA LYS A 55 -3.91 2.22 -6.39
C LYS A 55 -4.01 3.75 -6.46
N ILE A 56 -3.10 4.42 -7.17
CA ILE A 56 -3.12 5.88 -7.34
C ILE A 56 -4.32 6.32 -8.18
N VAL A 57 -4.69 5.56 -9.22
CA VAL A 57 -5.90 5.81 -10.01
C VAL A 57 -7.14 5.70 -9.12
N THR A 58 -7.28 4.60 -8.37
CA THR A 58 -8.41 4.40 -7.45
C THR A 58 -8.49 5.50 -6.39
N LEU A 59 -7.37 5.92 -5.79
CA LEU A 59 -7.33 7.04 -4.83
C LEU A 59 -7.73 8.38 -5.49
N LYS A 60 -7.40 8.59 -6.76
CA LYS A 60 -7.77 9.79 -7.51
C LYS A 60 -9.24 9.80 -7.91
N GLU A 61 -9.84 8.64 -8.12
CA GLU A 61 -11.28 8.48 -8.37
C GLU A 61 -12.07 8.71 -7.08
N TYR A 62 -11.75 8.01 -5.99
CA TYR A 62 -12.35 8.28 -4.67
C TYR A 62 -12.14 9.74 -4.22
N GLY A 63 -10.97 10.34 -4.47
CA GLY A 63 -10.72 11.75 -4.17
C GLY A 63 -11.61 12.72 -4.96
N LYS A 64 -11.99 12.37 -6.19
CA LYS A 64 -12.97 13.14 -6.98
C LYS A 64 -14.39 12.91 -6.47
N GLU A 65 -14.77 11.68 -6.13
CA GLU A 65 -16.07 11.39 -5.53
C GLU A 65 -16.24 12.16 -4.22
N ILE A 66 -15.23 12.15 -3.34
CA ILE A 66 -15.18 12.91 -2.08
C ILE A 66 -15.22 14.45 -2.30
N MET A 67 -14.79 14.94 -3.47
CA MET A 67 -14.92 16.35 -3.88
C MET A 67 -16.23 16.69 -4.62
N ALA A 68 -16.96 15.71 -5.15
CA ALA A 68 -18.31 15.91 -5.69
C ALA A 68 -19.33 15.88 -4.53
N ILE A 69 -19.17 14.89 -3.65
CA ILE A 69 -19.47 14.97 -2.22
C ILE A 69 -18.77 16.22 -1.65
N SER A 70 -19.23 16.76 -0.52
CA SER A 70 -18.80 18.03 0.07
C SER A 70 -19.14 19.29 -0.77
N ASN A 71 -19.21 19.24 -2.10
CA ASN A 71 -19.79 20.33 -2.89
C ASN A 71 -21.33 20.32 -2.84
N GLU A 72 -21.94 19.15 -2.65
CA GLU A 72 -23.37 19.02 -2.36
C GLU A 72 -23.63 19.16 -0.84
N GLY A 73 -24.49 20.10 -0.44
CA GLY A 73 -25.12 20.20 0.89
C GLY A 73 -24.28 19.89 2.16
N LYS A 74 -23.56 20.89 2.70
CA LYS A 74 -22.90 20.77 4.02
C LYS A 74 -23.80 21.27 5.16
N THR A 75 -24.28 20.37 6.01
CA THR A 75 -24.81 20.75 7.33
C THR A 75 -23.66 20.95 8.29
N LYS A 76 -23.46 22.18 8.77
CA LYS A 76 -22.46 22.46 9.82
C LYS A 76 -22.91 21.84 11.14
N VAL A 77 -22.01 21.10 11.78
CA VAL A 77 -22.29 20.43 13.05
C VAL A 77 -21.25 20.87 14.07
N ASP A 78 -21.74 21.39 15.19
CA ASP A 78 -20.94 21.89 16.31
C ASP A 78 -21.57 21.34 17.60
N TYR A 79 -20.84 20.49 18.31
CA TYR A 79 -21.30 19.85 19.55
C TYR A 79 -20.26 20.02 20.66
N ASP A 80 -20.69 20.56 21.80
CA ASP A 80 -19.92 20.62 23.05
C ASP A 80 -20.60 19.72 24.08
N ILE A 81 -20.01 18.55 24.35
CA ILE A 81 -20.51 17.56 25.30
C ILE A 81 -19.63 17.60 26.54
N THR A 82 -20.16 18.12 27.65
CA THR A 82 -19.52 18.04 28.97
C THR A 82 -20.10 16.87 29.76
N LEU A 83 -19.29 15.85 30.04
CA LEU A 83 -19.69 14.67 30.79
C LEU A 83 -19.37 14.81 32.26
N HIS A 84 -20.35 14.51 33.10
CA HIS A 84 -20.13 14.21 34.52
C HIS A 84 -19.94 12.71 34.74
N TYR A 85 -19.22 12.37 35.81
CA TYR A 85 -18.34 11.21 35.98
C TYR A 85 -18.82 9.77 35.68
N ASN A 86 -20.10 9.53 35.33
CA ASN A 86 -20.72 8.20 35.42
C ASN A 86 -21.37 7.65 34.12
N ASN A 87 -21.19 8.27 32.94
CA ASN A 87 -21.97 7.86 31.74
C ASN A 87 -21.17 7.81 30.42
N ILE A 88 -20.06 7.06 30.42
CA ILE A 88 -19.25 6.80 29.21
C ILE A 88 -20.04 6.03 28.15
N ASP A 89 -20.93 5.11 28.54
CA ASP A 89 -21.75 4.36 27.58
C ASP A 89 -22.72 5.27 26.82
N ALA A 90 -23.34 6.22 27.52
CA ALA A 90 -24.20 7.23 26.90
C ALA A 90 -23.42 8.12 25.89
N LEU A 91 -22.17 8.49 26.21
CA LEU A 91 -21.29 9.16 25.26
C LEU A 91 -21.07 8.32 24.01
N TYR A 92 -20.70 7.04 24.16
CA TYR A 92 -20.45 6.16 23.03
C TYR A 92 -21.71 5.98 22.17
N SER A 93 -22.89 5.79 22.77
CA SER A 93 -24.15 5.74 22.01
C SER A 93 -24.44 7.03 21.26
N GLN A 94 -24.21 8.20 21.87
CA GLN A 94 -24.47 9.49 21.23
C GLN A 94 -23.48 9.78 20.09
N ILE A 95 -22.20 9.45 20.29
CA ILE A 95 -21.18 9.43 19.24
C ILE A 95 -21.61 8.51 18.09
N ILE A 96 -21.85 7.23 18.36
CA ILE A 96 -22.19 6.22 17.36
C ILE A 96 -23.43 6.63 16.55
N SER A 97 -24.52 7.03 17.21
CA SER A 97 -25.74 7.49 16.52
C SER A 97 -25.51 8.70 15.60
N THR A 98 -24.52 9.55 15.89
CA THR A 98 -24.14 10.69 15.05
C THR A 98 -23.36 10.24 13.81
N TYR A 99 -22.54 9.19 13.91
CA TYR A 99 -21.75 8.63 12.81
C TYR A 99 -22.49 7.55 11.98
N GLU A 100 -23.53 6.90 12.53
CA GLU A 100 -24.29 5.86 11.81
C GLU A 100 -25.15 6.40 10.65
N GLN A 101 -25.48 7.70 10.66
CA GLN A 101 -26.45 8.31 9.74
C GLN A 101 -25.84 9.14 8.59
N GLY A 102 -24.54 9.02 8.31
CA GLY A 102 -23.96 9.69 7.14
C GLY A 102 -22.44 9.84 7.17
N LEU A 103 -21.89 10.48 6.13
CA LEU A 103 -20.47 10.81 6.07
C LEU A 103 -20.21 12.07 6.91
N PHE A 104 -19.56 11.89 8.06
CA PHE A 104 -19.16 12.99 8.93
C PHE A 104 -17.69 13.38 8.67
N PHE A 105 -17.47 14.64 8.30
CA PHE A 105 -16.15 15.21 8.12
C PHE A 105 -15.76 16.06 9.34
N LEU A 106 -14.75 15.60 10.08
CA LEU A 106 -14.29 16.24 11.30
C LEU A 106 -13.33 17.40 10.97
N GLU A 107 -13.66 18.61 11.45
CA GLU A 107 -12.82 19.81 11.33
C GLU A 107 -11.89 19.94 12.54
N SER A 108 -12.42 19.75 13.75
CA SER A 108 -11.65 19.68 14.98
C SER A 108 -12.33 18.81 16.03
N ALA A 109 -11.52 18.18 16.89
CA ALA A 109 -11.99 17.54 18.11
C ALA A 109 -11.06 17.95 19.26
N VAL A 110 -11.64 18.39 20.36
CA VAL A 110 -10.93 18.77 21.59
C VAL A 110 -11.49 17.89 22.72
N ILE A 111 -10.59 17.19 23.40
CA ILE A 111 -10.89 16.39 24.58
C ILE A 111 -10.16 17.02 25.77
N GLU A 112 -10.92 17.55 26.71
CA GLU A 112 -10.42 18.17 27.94
C GLU A 112 -10.84 17.29 29.13
N SER A 113 -9.88 16.89 29.97
CA SER A 113 -10.15 16.18 31.22
C SER A 113 -9.99 17.13 32.39
N GLY A 114 -11.04 17.31 33.18
CA GLY A 114 -11.09 18.22 34.32
C GLY A 114 -11.62 17.54 35.59
N ALA A 115 -11.55 18.26 36.72
CA ALA A 115 -12.00 17.72 38.01
C ALA A 115 -13.50 17.35 38.07
N SER A 116 -14.32 17.90 37.16
CA SER A 116 -15.76 17.64 37.02
C SER A 116 -16.11 16.56 35.97
N GLY A 117 -15.13 16.00 35.27
CA GLY A 117 -15.30 14.96 34.25
C GLY A 117 -14.60 15.29 32.92
N ILE A 118 -15.09 14.72 31.82
CA ILE A 118 -14.48 14.82 30.49
C ILE A 118 -15.37 15.67 29.59
N ARG A 119 -14.79 16.70 28.96
CA ARG A 119 -15.42 17.50 27.92
C ARG A 119 -14.92 17.05 26.55
N LEU A 120 -15.84 16.82 25.63
CA LEU A 120 -15.60 16.53 24.23
C LEU A 120 -16.29 17.61 23.39
N ALA A 121 -15.51 18.49 22.78
CA ALA A 121 -16.01 19.44 21.78
C ALA A 121 -15.61 18.95 20.38
N VAL A 122 -16.60 18.71 19.52
CA VAL A 122 -16.38 18.24 18.13
C VAL A 122 -17.06 19.20 17.18
N LYS A 123 -16.27 19.68 16.21
CA LYS A 123 -16.70 20.53 15.12
C LYS A 123 -16.48 19.82 13.79
N GLY A 124 -17.45 19.88 12.90
CA GLY A 124 -17.35 19.27 11.59
C GLY A 124 -18.52 19.62 10.66
N PHE A 125 -18.69 18.82 9.62
CA PHE A 125 -19.88 18.86 8.77
C PHE A 125 -20.39 17.45 8.50
N LYS A 126 -21.69 17.24 8.74
CA LYS A 126 -22.41 16.02 8.38
C LYS A 126 -22.87 16.17 6.92
N MET A 127 -22.76 15.08 6.17
CA MET A 127 -23.27 14.99 4.82
C MET A 127 -24.23 13.79 4.71
N GLY A 128 -25.44 14.06 4.22
CA GLY A 128 -26.49 13.04 4.06
C GLY A 128 -27.86 13.39 4.62
N GLU A 129 -28.05 14.53 5.29
CA GLU A 129 -29.39 15.05 5.58
C GLU A 129 -29.92 15.81 4.35
N THR A 130 -30.79 15.15 3.59
CA THR A 130 -31.84 15.88 2.89
C THR A 130 -32.65 16.64 3.93
N SER A 131 -32.77 17.96 3.74
CA SER A 131 -33.63 18.81 4.57
C SER A 131 -35.08 18.37 4.43
N ASP A 132 -35.56 17.51 5.33
CA ASP A 132 -36.98 17.35 5.58
C ASP A 132 -37.47 18.60 6.30
N GLU A 133 -37.82 19.63 5.52
CA GLU A 133 -38.57 20.80 5.99
C GLU A 133 -39.94 20.35 6.51
N ASN A 134 -40.24 20.67 7.77
CA ASN A 134 -41.58 20.71 8.36
C ASN A 134 -41.63 21.85 9.41
#